data_AF-A0A432YRV6-F1
#
_entry.id   AF-A0A432YRV6-F1
#
_cell.length_a   1.000
_cell.length_b   1.000
_cell.length_c   1.000
_cell.angle_alpha   90.00
_cell.angle_beta   90.00
_cell.angle_gamma   90.00
#
_symmetry.space_group_name_H-M   'P 1'
#
loop_
_entity.id
_entity.type
_entity.pdbx_description
1 polymer ?
#
loop_
_entity_poly.entity_id
_entity_poly.type
_entity_poly.pdbx_seq_one_letter_code
_entity_poly.pdbx_strand_id
1 'polypeptide(L)' 'MSGDSVGLSPSQALKLFARAVINHGGIPFELKARQPNAATVAAIKELAEGKGHKSQSVDELINELTEGKVQNAQP' A
#
# COMPACT_ATOMS: atom_id res chain seq x y z
N MET A 1 34.54 -8.19 19.98
CA MET A 1 33.64 -9.32 19.65
C MET A 1 32.63 -8.79 18.65
N SER A 2 33.01 -8.81 17.38
CA SER A 2 32.26 -8.22 16.26
C SER A 2 31.30 -9.27 15.71
N GLY A 3 30.03 -8.93 15.54
CA GLY A 3 28.94 -9.87 15.31
C GLY A 3 29.14 -10.81 14.13
N ASP A 4 28.86 -12.08 14.37
CA ASP A 4 28.73 -13.11 13.35
C ASP A 4 27.68 -12.67 12.33
N SER A 5 28.14 -12.36 11.12
CA SER A 5 27.30 -12.24 9.94
C SER A 5 26.46 -13.50 9.85
N VAL A 6 25.15 -13.39 10.05
CA VAL A 6 24.20 -14.50 9.86
C VAL A 6 24.54 -15.15 8.52
N GLY A 7 25.07 -16.38 8.57
CA GLY A 7 25.59 -17.13 7.41
C GLY A 7 24.50 -17.65 6.50
N LEU A 8 23.47 -16.84 6.24
CA LEU A 8 22.38 -17.15 5.34
C LEU A 8 22.79 -16.82 3.91
N SER A 9 22.59 -17.77 3.00
CA SER A 9 22.61 -17.47 1.57
C SER A 9 21.44 -16.54 1.19
N PRO A 10 21.55 -15.74 0.12
CA PRO A 10 20.46 -14.90 -0.37
C PRO A 10 19.15 -15.67 -0.60
N SER A 11 19.23 -16.91 -1.09
CA SER A 11 18.06 -17.78 -1.31
C SER A 11 17.35 -18.17 -0.01
N GLN A 12 18.10 -18.38 1.08
CA GLN A 12 17.51 -18.66 2.40
C GLN A 12 16.86 -17.40 2.99
N ALA A 13 17.48 -16.23 2.81
CA ALA A 13 16.92 -14.96 3.27
C ALA A 13 15.60 -14.64 2.55
N LEU A 14 15.52 -14.89 1.24
CA LEU A 14 14.29 -14.71 0.47
C LEU A 14 13.17 -15.66 0.95
N LYS A 15 13.49 -16.93 1.22
CA LYS A 15 12.51 -17.90 1.77
C LYS A 15 12.01 -17.47 3.15
N LEU A 16 12.91 -16.97 4.01
CA LEU A 16 12.54 -16.49 5.34
C LEU A 16 11.63 -15.26 5.24
N PHE A 17 11.98 -14.30 4.38
CA PHE A 17 11.17 -13.11 4.10
C PHE A 17 9.77 -13.50 3.61
N ALA A 18 9.66 -14.37 2.62
CA ALA A 18 8.36 -14.81 2.09
C ALA A 18 7.48 -15.44 3.17
N ARG A 19 8.05 -16.29 4.04
CA ARG A 19 7.31 -16.88 5.17
C ARG A 19 6.85 -15.82 6.17
N ALA A 20 7.70 -14.83 6.46
CA ALA A 20 7.34 -13.73 7.34
C ALA A 20 6.22 -12.87 6.75
N VAL A 21 6.23 -12.63 5.43
CA VAL A 21 5.14 -11.91 4.72
C VAL A 21 3.81 -12.64 4.87
N ILE A 22 3.80 -13.95 4.65
CA ILE A 22 2.59 -14.78 4.76
C ILE A 22 2.04 -14.74 6.19
N ASN A 23 2.90 -14.96 7.20
CA ASN A 23 2.47 -15.02 8.59
C ASN A 23 2.01 -13.66 9.14
N HIS A 24 2.61 -12.56 8.68
CA HIS A 24 2.26 -11.20 9.10
C HIS A 24 1.07 -10.62 8.30
N GLY A 25 0.69 -11.22 7.17
CA GLY A 25 -0.32 -10.67 6.27
C GLY A 25 0.11 -9.35 5.62
N GLY A 26 1.41 -9.12 5.48
CA GLY A 26 1.98 -7.85 5.02
C GLY A 26 3.49 -7.80 5.10
N ILE A 27 4.07 -6.62 4.92
CA ILE A 27 5.53 -6.45 4.98
C ILE A 27 6.00 -6.64 6.45
N PRO A 28 6.92 -7.59 6.73
CA PRO A 28 7.30 -8.00 8.08
C PRO A 28 8.38 -7.10 8.71
N PHE A 29 8.36 -5.82 8.40
CA PHE A 29 9.24 -4.82 8.98
C PHE A 29 8.56 -3.47 8.98
N GLU A 30 8.95 -2.61 9.92
CA GLU A 30 8.46 -1.24 9.96
C GLU A 30 8.90 -0.47 8.72
N LEU A 31 7.94 0.22 8.10
CA LEU A 31 8.23 1.13 7.00
C LEU A 31 9.00 2.32 7.56
N LYS A 32 10.29 2.42 7.20
CA LYS A 32 11.15 3.55 7.59
C LYS A 32 10.79 4.85 6.89
N ALA A 33 10.00 4.78 5.82
CA ALA A 33 9.49 5.95 5.13
C ALA A 33 8.45 6.64 6.02
N ARG A 34 8.90 7.64 6.77
CA ARG A 34 8.04 8.50 7.61
C ARG A 34 7.11 9.39 6.80
N GLN A 35 7.37 9.53 5.50
CA GLN A 35 6.63 10.39 4.60
C GLN A 35 6.09 9.59 3.42
N PRO A 36 4.87 9.89 2.94
CA PRO A 36 4.35 9.33 1.70
C PRO A 36 5.26 9.63 0.51
N ASN A 37 5.11 8.86 -0.56
CA ASN A 37 5.81 9.15 -1.81
C ASN A 37 5.31 10.48 -2.43
N ALA A 38 6.04 10.99 -3.43
CA ALA A 38 5.75 12.28 -4.06
C ALA A 38 4.32 12.36 -4.64
N ALA A 39 3.81 11.28 -5.21
CA ALA A 39 2.47 11.26 -5.80
C ALA A 39 1.39 11.39 -4.72
N THR A 40 1.53 10.68 -3.60
CA THR A 40 0.60 10.80 -2.47
C THR A 40 0.67 12.19 -1.82
N VAL A 41 1.86 12.77 -1.66
CA VAL A 41 2.01 14.14 -1.13
C VAL A 41 1.33 15.17 -2.05
N ALA A 42 1.48 15.03 -3.36
CA ALA A 42 0.84 15.91 -4.33
C ALA A 42 -0.71 15.82 -4.25
N ALA A 43 -1.26 14.60 -4.17
CA ALA A 43 -2.70 14.38 -4.03
C ALA A 43 -3.26 14.98 -2.73
N ILE A 44 -2.53 14.87 -1.61
CA ILE A 44 -2.91 15.51 -0.34
C ILE A 44 -2.96 17.04 -0.49
N LYS A 45 -1.97 17.62 -1.17
CA LYS A 45 -1.91 19.07 -1.41
C LYS A 45 -3.07 19.55 -2.30
N GLU A 46 -3.36 18.82 -3.37
CA GLU A 46 -4.48 19.12 -4.27
C GLU A 46 -5.83 19.10 -3.52
N LEU A 47 -6.04 18.10 -2.67
CA LEU A 47 -7.23 18.02 -1.83
C LEU A 47 -7.31 19.21 -0.85
N ALA A 48 -6.20 19.57 -0.20
CA ALA A 48 -6.14 20.71 0.72
C ALA A 48 -6.37 22.06 0.03
N GLU A 49 -6.04 22.17 -1.26
CA GLU A 49 -6.34 23.34 -2.11
C GLU A 49 -7.82 23.39 -2.56
N GLY A 50 -8.65 22.43 -2.14
CA GLY A 50 -10.07 22.39 -2.48
C GLY A 50 -10.36 21.89 -3.89
N LYS A 51 -9.38 21.28 -4.56
CA LYS A 51 -9.52 20.74 -5.93
C LYS A 51 -10.00 19.29 -5.94
N GLY A 52 -10.34 18.73 -4.78
CA GLY A 52 -10.88 17.37 -4.69
C GLY A 52 -12.29 17.23 -5.26
N HIS A 53 -12.64 16.01 -5.64
CA HIS A 53 -13.97 15.66 -6.11
C HIS A 53 -14.94 15.51 -4.93
N LYS A 54 -16.21 15.87 -5.16
CA LYS A 54 -17.30 15.70 -4.21
C LYS A 54 -18.40 14.91 -4.88
N SER A 55 -18.92 13.92 -4.19
CA SER A 55 -20.10 13.15 -4.62
C SER A 55 -21.22 13.40 -3.59
N GLN A 56 -22.47 13.44 -4.04
CA GLN A 56 -23.64 13.74 -3.20
C GLN A 56 -24.13 12.52 -2.40
N SER A 57 -23.69 11.32 -2.78
CA SER A 57 -24.06 10.07 -2.11
C SER A 57 -22.95 9.02 -2.20
N VAL A 58 -23.02 8.00 -1.34
CA VAL A 58 -22.11 6.85 -1.39
C VAL A 58 -22.28 6.08 -2.71
N ASP A 59 -23.51 5.94 -3.20
CA ASP A 59 -23.80 5.25 -4.46
C ASP A 59 -23.16 6.00 -5.65
N GLU A 60 -23.27 7.33 -5.68
CA GLU A 60 -22.62 8.16 -6.70
C GLU A 60 -21.10 8.06 -6.63
N LEU A 61 -20.50 8.13 -5.43
CA LEU A 61 -19.06 7.94 -5.24
C LEU A 61 -18.59 6.59 -5.78
N ILE A 62 -19.31 5.50 -5.46
CA ILE A 62 -18.94 4.16 -5.92
C ILE A 62 -19.10 4.08 -7.44
N ASN A 63 -20.18 4.61 -8.02
CA ASN A 63 -20.37 4.63 -9.47
C ASN A 63 -19.22 5.40 -10.16
N GLU A 64 -18.86 6.60 -9.71
CA GLU A 64 -17.74 7.38 -10.26
C GLU A 64 -16.40 6.62 -10.19
N LEU A 65 -16.14 5.90 -9.10
CA LEU A 65 -14.90 5.14 -8.92
C LEU A 65 -14.86 3.81 -9.70
N THR A 66 -16.02 3.28 -10.08
CA THR A 66 -16.17 1.94 -10.68
C THR A 66 -16.61 1.95 -12.13
N GLU A 67 -17.16 3.06 -12.64
CA GLU A 67 -17.55 3.25 -14.03
C GLU A 67 -16.33 2.99 -14.95
N GLY A 68 -16.41 1.88 -15.68
CA GLY A 68 -15.36 1.39 -16.59
C GLY A 68 -14.34 0.41 -16.00
N LYS A 69 -14.43 0.00 -14.73
CA LYS A 69 -13.43 -0.91 -14.10
C LYS A 69 -13.98 -2.09 -13.28
N VAL A 70 -15.28 -2.19 -13.03
CA VAL A 70 -15.84 -3.33 -12.29
C VAL A 70 -16.91 -4.04 -13.12
N GLN A 71 -16.52 -5.15 -13.77
CA GLN A 71 -17.47 -6.01 -14.51
C GLN A 71 -18.21 -7.00 -13.61
N ASN A 72 -17.87 -7.13 -12.32
CA ASN A 72 -18.42 -8.20 -11.46
C ASN A 72 -18.61 -7.76 -10.00
N ALA A 73 -19.32 -6.67 -9.75
CA ALA A 73 -19.94 -6.45 -8.44
C ALA A 73 -21.39 -6.94 -8.53
N GLN A 74 -21.60 -8.23 -8.31
CA GLN A 74 -22.93 -8.78 -7.98
C GLN A 74 -22.94 -9.14 -6.49
N PRO A 75 -24.11 -9.03 -5.85
CA PRO A 75 -24.28 -8.89 -4.40
C PRO A 75 -23.74 -10.05 -3.57
#